data_AF-A0A7H0VDT5-F1
#
_entry.id   AF-A0A7H0VDT5-F1
#
_cell.length_a   1.000
_cell.length_b   1.000
_cell.length_c   1.000
_cell.angle_alpha   90.00
_cell.angle_beta   90.00
_cell.angle_gamma   90.00
#
_symmetry.space_group_name_H-M   'P 1'
#
loop_
_entity.id
_entity.type
_entity.pdbx_description
1 polymer ?
#
loop_
_entity_poly.entity_id
_entity_poly.type
_entity_poly.pdbx_seq_one_letter_code
_entity_poly.pdbx_strand_id
1 'polypeptide(L)'
;MSEFKAWAKLYRTGILKALVLGQLCINLPILIFIFGGFPFFLKANLDWNWKLVLALSNLSLGYLLAKLYWARMITWWRLKAFSWVDQEHWLLLKDSAERAYLIYPQFEAGEASEKRSFGEAEVISEINEFLQHLEEVV
;
A
#
# COMPACT_ATOMS: atom_id res chain seq x y z
N MET A 1 12.84 -19.87 -16.19
CA MET A 1 12.84 -18.61 -16.97
C MET A 1 13.38 -17.53 -16.05
N SER A 2 14.57 -16.97 -16.34
CA SER A 2 15.38 -16.22 -15.37
C SER A 2 14.65 -15.00 -14.78
N GLU A 3 14.73 -14.80 -13.47
CA GLU A 3 14.16 -13.66 -12.73
C GLU A 3 14.44 -12.31 -13.41
N PHE A 4 15.61 -12.17 -14.03
CA PHE A 4 15.99 -11.00 -14.82
C PHE A 4 14.98 -10.63 -15.94
N LYS A 5 14.37 -11.62 -16.62
CA LYS A 5 13.36 -11.38 -17.66
C LYS A 5 12.05 -10.87 -17.05
N ALA A 6 11.70 -11.32 -15.85
CA ALA A 6 10.52 -10.84 -15.14
C ALA A 6 10.71 -9.37 -14.72
N TRP A 7 11.86 -9.01 -14.14
CA TRP A 7 12.18 -7.63 -13.80
C TRP A 7 12.23 -6.69 -15.01
N ALA A 8 12.84 -7.14 -16.11
CA ALA A 8 12.87 -6.37 -17.35
C ALA A 8 11.47 -6.12 -17.92
N LYS A 9 10.56 -7.10 -17.80
CA LYS A 9 9.15 -6.95 -18.19
C LYS A 9 8.46 -5.90 -17.30
N LEU A 10 8.57 -6.01 -15.98
CA LEU A 10 7.95 -5.08 -15.03
C LEU A 10 8.47 -3.64 -15.18
N TYR A 11 9.74 -3.47 -15.53
CA TYR A 11 10.31 -2.15 -15.80
C TYR A 11 9.73 -1.52 -17.07
N ARG A 12 9.63 -2.29 -18.16
CA ARG A 12 9.10 -1.79 -19.45
C ARG A 12 7.62 -1.42 -19.39
N THR A 13 6.83 -2.12 -18.58
CA THR A 13 5.37 -1.92 -18.47
C THR A 13 4.97 -0.85 -17.46
N GLY A 14 5.93 -0.16 -16.82
CA GLY A 14 5.64 0.85 -15.78
C GLY A 14 5.18 0.28 -14.44
N ILE A 15 4.96 -1.04 -14.33
CA ILE A 15 4.52 -1.71 -13.10
C ILE A 15 5.55 -1.53 -11.99
N LEU A 16 6.85 -1.68 -12.29
CA LEU A 16 7.88 -1.50 -11.28
C LEU A 16 7.84 -0.09 -10.67
N LYS A 17 7.61 0.93 -11.50
CA LYS A 17 7.48 2.31 -11.05
C LYS A 17 6.27 2.48 -10.13
N ALA A 18 5.12 1.88 -10.48
CA ALA A 18 3.93 1.90 -9.65
C ALA A 18 4.16 1.19 -8.30
N LEU A 19 4.80 0.03 -8.29
CA LEU A 19 5.11 -0.72 -7.06
C LEU A 19 6.06 0.07 -6.15
N VAL A 20 7.16 0.60 -6.70
CA VAL A 20 8.12 1.42 -5.94
C VAL A 20 7.44 2.65 -5.35
N LEU A 21 6.57 3.32 -6.13
CA LEU A 21 5.79 4.44 -5.62
C LEU A 21 4.93 4.01 -4.42
N GLY A 22 4.25 2.87 -4.51
CA GLY A 22 3.45 2.33 -3.41
C GLY A 22 4.29 2.08 -2.16
N GLN A 23 5.45 1.43 -2.31
CA GLN A 23 6.34 1.17 -1.19
C GLN A 23 6.83 2.44 -0.50
N LEU A 24 7.21 3.46 -1.29
CA LEU A 24 7.72 4.73 -0.77
C LEU A 24 6.63 5.64 -0.20
N CYS A 25 5.44 5.64 -0.79
CA CYS A 25 4.35 6.55 -0.39
C CYS A 25 3.38 5.93 0.62
N ILE A 26 3.39 4.61 0.81
CA ILE A 26 2.48 3.93 1.74
C ILE A 26 3.30 3.25 2.85
N ASN A 27 4.11 2.24 2.49
CA ASN A 27 4.76 1.38 3.48
C ASN A 27 5.84 2.12 4.28
N LEU A 28 6.69 2.91 3.63
CA LEU A 28 7.75 3.65 4.34
C LEU A 28 7.17 4.66 5.37
N PRO A 29 6.18 5.52 5.05
CA PRO A 29 5.53 6.37 6.04
C PRO A 29 4.87 5.60 7.18
N ILE A 30 4.22 4.47 6.89
CA ILE A 30 3.62 3.60 7.92
C ILE A 30 4.69 3.09 8.90
N LEU A 31 5.83 2.63 8.38
CA LEU A 31 6.95 2.20 9.22
C LEU A 31 7.49 3.34 10.08
N ILE A 32 7.56 4.56 9.52
CA ILE A 32 7.98 5.75 10.28
C ILE A 32 6.98 6.08 11.38
N PHE A 33 5.67 6.02 11.12
CA PHE A 33 4.67 6.28 12.15
C PHE A 33 4.72 5.27 13.29
N ILE A 34 4.94 3.99 12.98
CA ILE A 34 4.95 2.92 13.99
C ILE A 34 6.29 2.91 14.75
N PHE A 35 7.42 2.99 14.05
CA PHE A 35 8.75 2.74 14.62
C PHE A 35 9.65 3.98 14.72
N GLY A 36 9.27 5.12 14.16
CA GLY A 36 10.10 6.33 14.15
C GLY A 36 10.43 6.88 15.53
N GLY A 37 9.60 6.60 16.54
CA GLY A 37 9.86 6.94 17.94
C GLY A 37 10.85 6.02 18.66
N PHE A 38 11.16 4.84 18.09
CA PHE A 38 11.99 3.83 18.75
C PHE A 38 13.39 4.32 19.17
N PRO A 39 14.14 5.07 18.33
CA PRO A 39 15.44 5.60 18.73
C PRO A 39 15.40 6.55 19.93
N PHE A 40 14.28 7.26 20.12
CA PHE A 40 14.09 8.15 21.27
C PHE A 40 13.94 7.36 22.57
N PHE A 41 13.19 6.25 22.56
CA PHE A 41 12.99 5.40 23.75
C PHE A 41 14.29 4.76 24.24
N LEU A 42 15.18 4.39 23.31
CA LEU A 42 16.49 3.82 23.64
C LEU A 42 17.41 4.82 24.34
N LYS A 43 17.31 6.11 23.98
CA LYS A 43 18.16 7.19 24.52
C LYS A 43 17.59 7.85 25.77
N ALA A 44 16.29 7.67 26.05
CA ALA A 44 15.64 8.28 27.20
C ALA A 44 16.19 7.70 28.52
N ASN A 45 16.58 8.58 29.44
CA ASN A 45 17.00 8.18 30.78
C ASN A 45 15.78 8.08 31.71
N LEU A 46 14.94 7.10 31.44
CA LEU A 46 13.70 6.80 32.18
C LEU A 46 13.76 5.38 32.73
N ASP A 47 13.04 5.15 33.84
CA ASP A 47 12.82 3.81 34.36
C ASP A 47 12.11 2.92 33.34
N TRP A 48 12.35 1.62 33.45
CA TRP A 48 11.82 0.62 32.52
C TRP A 48 10.30 0.70 32.33
N ASN A 49 9.56 0.89 33.43
CA ASN A 49 8.10 1.00 33.39
C ASN A 49 7.63 2.19 32.53
N TRP A 50 8.29 3.35 32.66
CA TRP A 50 7.98 4.53 31.85
C TRP A 50 8.36 4.36 30.38
N LYS A 51 9.48 3.69 30.09
CA LYS A 51 9.86 3.33 28.72
C LYS A 51 8.82 2.43 28.05
N LEU A 52 8.32 1.44 28.79
CA LEU A 52 7.29 0.52 28.29
C LEU A 52 5.98 1.28 27.98
N VAL A 53 5.54 2.14 28.90
CA VAL A 53 4.33 2.97 28.68
C VAL A 53 4.48 3.83 27.43
N LEU A 54 5.60 4.55 27.27
CA LEU A 54 5.84 5.39 26.09
C LEU A 54 5.91 4.58 24.80
N ALA A 55 6.56 3.41 24.82
CA ALA A 55 6.62 2.53 23.65
C ALA A 55 5.22 2.06 23.23
N LEU A 56 4.40 1.62 24.19
CA LEU A 56 3.02 1.19 23.92
C LEU A 56 2.14 2.34 23.41
N SER A 57 2.26 3.52 24.01
CA SER A 57 1.55 4.73 23.56
C SER A 57 1.95 5.11 22.14
N ASN A 58 3.25 5.05 21.81
CA ASN A 58 3.76 5.33 20.47
C ASN A 58 3.29 4.32 19.44
N LEU A 59 3.34 3.02 19.76
CA LEU A 59 2.83 1.97 18.86
C LEU A 59 1.33 2.15 18.59
N SER A 60 0.55 2.48 19.63
CA SER A 60 -0.90 2.69 19.52
C SER A 60 -1.22 3.92 18.67
N LEU A 61 -0.56 5.04 18.95
CA LEU A 61 -0.75 6.28 18.19
C LEU A 61 -0.25 6.13 16.75
N GLY A 62 0.93 5.53 16.57
CA GLY A 62 1.53 5.24 15.27
C GLY A 62 0.63 4.35 14.42
N TYR A 63 0.03 3.32 15.01
CA TYR A 63 -0.94 2.46 14.33
C TYR A 63 -2.19 3.23 13.88
N LEU A 64 -2.75 4.10 14.74
CA LEU A 64 -3.90 4.92 14.37
C LEU A 64 -3.59 5.88 13.22
N LEU A 65 -2.42 6.54 13.26
CA LEU A 65 -1.95 7.41 12.18
C LEU A 65 -1.70 6.63 10.89
N ALA A 66 -1.03 5.48 10.99
CA ALA A 66 -0.77 4.59 9.86
C ALA A 66 -2.07 4.14 9.19
N LYS A 67 -3.08 3.74 9.96
CA LYS A 67 -4.39 3.34 9.45
C LYS A 67 -5.07 4.47 8.68
N LEU A 68 -5.12 5.68 9.26
CA LEU A 68 -5.75 6.84 8.63
C LEU A 68 -5.02 7.28 7.36
N TYR A 69 -3.68 7.25 7.39
CA TYR A 69 -2.84 7.59 6.27
C TYR A 69 -2.97 6.57 5.13
N TRP A 70 -2.87 5.27 5.45
CA TRP A 70 -3.03 4.17 4.51
C TRP A 70 -4.37 4.27 3.77
N ALA A 71 -5.46 4.48 4.51
CA ALA A 71 -6.81 4.58 3.96
C ALA A 71 -6.94 5.61 2.83
N ARG A 72 -6.21 6.73 2.91
CA ARG A 72 -6.21 7.77 1.87
C ARG A 72 -5.19 7.48 0.76
N MET A 73 -4.00 7.05 1.15
CA MET A 73 -2.88 6.90 0.23
C MET A 73 -3.03 5.70 -0.69
N ILE A 74 -3.72 4.64 -0.25
CA ILE A 74 -3.96 3.49 -1.10
C ILE A 74 -4.88 3.85 -2.28
N THR A 75 -5.93 4.61 -2.04
CA THR A 75 -6.84 5.12 -3.09
C THR A 75 -6.07 6.00 -4.08
N TRP A 76 -5.27 6.95 -3.59
CA TRP A 76 -4.44 7.80 -4.43
C TRP A 76 -3.45 6.98 -5.27
N TRP A 77 -2.79 6.00 -4.65
CA TRP A 77 -1.83 5.12 -5.32
C TRP A 77 -2.51 4.28 -6.40
N ARG A 78 -3.68 3.69 -6.14
CA ARG A 78 -4.43 2.90 -7.14
C ARG A 78 -4.71 3.74 -8.39
N LEU A 79 -5.32 4.90 -8.22
CA LEU A 79 -5.62 5.82 -9.33
C LEU A 79 -4.35 6.21 -10.09
N LYS A 80 -3.25 6.47 -9.38
CA LYS A 80 -1.97 6.81 -10.01
C LYS A 80 -1.31 5.64 -10.73
N ALA A 81 -1.39 4.44 -10.17
CA ALA A 81 -0.81 3.22 -10.73
C ALA A 81 -1.53 2.81 -12.02
N PHE A 82 -2.87 2.77 -12.00
CA PHE A 82 -3.68 2.40 -13.16
C PHE A 82 -3.67 3.46 -14.27
N SER A 83 -3.38 4.73 -13.97
CA SER A 83 -3.16 5.77 -14.99
C SER A 83 -1.76 5.76 -15.61
N TRP A 84 -0.81 5.00 -15.06
CA TRP A 84 0.56 4.90 -15.58
C TRP A 84 0.87 3.60 -16.31
N VAL A 85 0.09 2.56 -16.06
CA VAL A 85 0.25 1.24 -16.64
C VAL A 85 -0.82 1.06 -17.70
N ASP A 86 -0.42 0.61 -18.89
CA ASP A 86 -1.36 0.33 -19.96
C ASP A 86 -2.37 -0.75 -19.55
N GLN A 87 -3.61 -0.63 -20.03
CA GLN A 87 -4.75 -1.47 -19.62
C GLN A 87 -4.50 -2.97 -19.82
N GLU A 88 -3.74 -3.35 -20.85
CA GLU A 88 -3.31 -4.74 -21.12
C GLU A 88 -2.43 -5.35 -20.02
N HIS A 89 -1.93 -4.54 -19.09
CA HIS A 89 -1.04 -4.94 -18.01
C HIS A 89 -1.64 -4.74 -16.62
N TRP A 90 -2.91 -4.33 -16.53
CA TRP A 90 -3.58 -4.07 -15.26
C TRP A 90 -3.69 -5.30 -14.36
N LEU A 91 -3.96 -6.47 -14.94
CA LEU A 91 -4.00 -7.72 -14.16
C LEU A 91 -2.62 -8.06 -13.57
N LEU A 92 -1.56 -7.91 -14.36
CA LEU A 92 -0.19 -8.11 -13.88
C LEU A 92 0.20 -7.09 -12.79
N LEU A 93 -0.29 -5.85 -12.88
CA LEU A 93 -0.10 -4.83 -11.86
C LEU A 93 -0.78 -5.23 -10.55
N LYS A 94 -2.05 -5.66 -10.61
CA LYS A 94 -2.82 -6.15 -9.45
C LYS A 94 -2.06 -7.28 -8.75
N ASP A 95 -1.73 -8.35 -9.47
CA ASP A 95 -1.03 -9.51 -8.91
C ASP A 95 0.31 -9.15 -8.28
N SER A 96 1.02 -8.21 -8.91
CA SER A 96 2.33 -7.78 -8.41
C SER A 96 2.18 -6.91 -7.17
N ALA A 97 1.12 -6.10 -7.07
CA ALA A 97 0.83 -5.26 -5.92
C ALA A 97 0.35 -6.09 -4.71
N GLU A 98 -0.43 -7.15 -4.93
CA GLU A 98 -0.80 -8.11 -3.90
C GLU A 98 0.44 -8.86 -3.37
N ARG A 99 1.28 -9.38 -4.27
CA ARG A 99 2.54 -10.03 -3.90
C ARG A 99 3.51 -9.09 -3.16
N ALA A 100 3.43 -7.80 -3.42
CA ALA A 100 4.21 -6.76 -2.74
C ALA A 100 3.54 -6.23 -1.45
N TYR A 101 2.42 -6.81 -1.02
CA TYR A 101 1.64 -6.40 0.15
C TYR A 101 1.24 -4.92 0.14
N LEU A 102 0.95 -4.36 -1.04
CA LEU A 102 0.40 -3.01 -1.17
C LEU A 102 -1.13 -3.02 -1.06
N ILE A 103 -1.77 -4.02 -1.67
CA ILE A 103 -3.21 -4.26 -1.62
C ILE A 103 -3.49 -5.65 -1.05
N TYR A 104 -4.65 -5.82 -0.44
CA TYR A 104 -5.09 -7.12 0.07
C TYR A 104 -5.71 -7.96 -1.06
N PRO A 105 -5.53 -9.30 -1.05
CA PRO A 105 -6.08 -10.20 -2.07
C PRO A 105 -7.61 -10.23 -2.11
N GLN A 106 -8.25 -9.89 -0.98
CA GLN A 106 -9.69 -9.79 -0.85
C GLN A 106 -10.05 -8.32 -0.71
N PHE A 107 -10.42 -7.70 -1.83
CA PHE A 107 -10.80 -6.30 -1.89
C PHE A 107 -11.85 -5.94 -0.82
N GLU A 108 -12.79 -6.82 -0.47
CA GLU A 108 -13.93 -6.50 0.39
C GLU A 108 -13.57 -5.90 1.78
N ALA A 109 -12.64 -6.50 2.53
CA ALA A 109 -12.32 -6.03 3.88
C ALA A 109 -11.39 -4.80 3.88
N GLY A 110 -10.47 -4.73 2.91
CA GLY A 110 -9.54 -3.61 2.76
C GLY A 110 -10.21 -2.37 2.18
N GLU A 111 -11.09 -2.55 1.19
CA GLU A 111 -11.79 -1.45 0.51
C GLU A 111 -12.76 -0.70 1.41
N ALA A 112 -13.43 -1.39 2.33
CA ALA A 112 -14.30 -0.76 3.32
C ALA A 112 -13.55 0.24 4.23
N SER A 113 -12.23 0.07 4.35
CA SER A 113 -11.38 0.95 5.15
C SER A 113 -10.69 2.06 4.34
N GLU A 114 -10.83 2.04 3.00
CA GLU A 114 -10.34 3.09 2.14
C GLU A 114 -11.19 4.37 2.28
N LYS A 115 -10.53 5.53 2.20
CA LYS A 115 -11.21 6.83 2.19
C LYS A 115 -11.21 7.37 0.77
N ARG A 116 -12.38 7.29 0.13
CA ARG A 116 -12.63 7.70 -1.25
C ARG A 116 -13.59 8.89 -1.28
N SER A 117 -13.35 9.85 -2.16
CA SER A 117 -14.39 10.78 -2.61
C SER A 117 -15.33 10.08 -3.61
N PHE A 118 -16.49 10.68 -3.89
CA PHE A 118 -17.50 10.09 -4.76
C PHE A 118 -16.93 9.71 -6.15
N GLY A 119 -16.20 10.63 -6.79
CA GLY A 119 -15.58 10.36 -8.10
C GLY A 119 -14.43 9.36 -8.05
N GLU A 120 -13.66 9.30 -6.95
CA GLU A 120 -12.61 8.27 -6.79
C GLU A 120 -13.23 6.87 -6.63
N ALA A 121 -14.40 6.77 -5.99
CA ALA A 121 -15.09 5.50 -5.80
C ALA A 121 -15.63 4.92 -7.11
N GLU A 122 -16.20 5.76 -7.98
CA GLU A 122 -16.70 5.38 -9.30
C GLU A 122 -15.57 4.80 -10.17
N VAL A 123 -14.47 5.54 -10.33
CA VAL A 123 -13.31 5.11 -11.14
C VAL A 123 -12.70 3.81 -10.60
N ILE A 124 -12.60 3.65 -9.28
CA ILE A 124 -12.06 2.41 -8.70
C ILE A 124 -13.03 1.23 -8.91
N SER A 125 -14.35 1.46 -8.86
CA SER A 125 -15.35 0.44 -9.16
C SER A 125 -15.19 -0.06 -10.59
N GLU A 126 -15.09 0.85 -11.57
CA GLU A 126 -14.90 0.49 -12.98
C GLU A 126 -13.61 -0.31 -13.21
N ILE A 127 -12.51 0.09 -12.58
CA ILE A 127 -11.24 -0.65 -12.63
C ILE A 127 -11.43 -2.06 -12.06
N ASN A 128 -12.12 -2.18 -10.92
CA ASN A 128 -12.35 -3.47 -10.27
C ASN A 128 -13.23 -4.40 -11.10
N GLU A 129 -14.34 -3.89 -11.64
CA GLU A 129 -15.24 -4.63 -12.53
C GLU A 129 -14.50 -5.13 -13.78
N PHE A 130 -13.66 -4.27 -14.37
CA PHE A 130 -12.84 -4.66 -15.51
C PHE A 130 -11.81 -5.74 -15.14
N LEU A 131 -11.14 -5.62 -13.99
CA LEU A 131 -10.20 -6.64 -13.50
C LEU A 131 -10.89 -7.98 -13.22
N GLN A 132 -12.08 -7.97 -12.62
CA GLN A 132 -12.86 -9.19 -12.41
C GLN A 132 -13.21 -9.85 -13.74
N HIS A 133 -13.66 -9.08 -14.73
CA HIS A 133 -13.94 -9.60 -16.06
C HIS A 133 -12.71 -10.24 -16.71
N LEU A 134 -11.54 -9.61 -16.59
CA LEU A 134 -10.29 -10.19 -17.08
C LEU A 134 -9.93 -11.52 -16.39
N GLU A 135 -10.22 -11.66 -15.10
CA GLU A 135 -9.97 -12.89 -14.34
C GLU A 135 -10.89 -14.04 -14.73
N GLU A 136 -12.14 -13.75 -15.13
CA GLU A 136 -13.09 -14.76 -15.59
C GLU A 136 -12.77 -15.31 -16.99
N VAL A 137 -12.04 -14.52 -17.80
CA VAL A 137 -11.72 -14.86 -19.21
C VAL A 137 -10.38 -15.60 -19.35
N VAL A 138 -9.49 -15.50 -18.36
CA VAL A 138 -8.14 -16.11 -18.33
C VAL A 138 -8.19 -17.52 -17.73
#